data_AF-A0A358JV56-F1
#
_entry.id   AF-A0A358JV56-F1
#
_cell.length_a   1.000
_cell.length_b   1.000
_cell.length_c   1.000
_cell.angle_alpha   90.00
_cell.angle_beta   90.00
_cell.angle_gamma   90.00
#
_symmetry.space_group_name_H-M   'P 1'
#
loop_
_entity.id
_entity.type
_entity.pdbx_description
1 polymer ?
#
loop_
_entity_poly.entity_id
_entity_poly.type
_entity_poly.pdbx_seq_one_letter_code
_entity_poly.pdbx_strand_id
1 'polypeptide(L)'
;MKVIILENFVESKLKKNLSIVLFKYRLENDISRKELASHLNISLNTLTSIENGLSTPSLNTLFKYANYFNTTISIILKRAESDE
;
A
#
# COMPACT_ATOMS: atom_id res chain seq x y z
N MET A 1 -4.78 28.94 -5.97
CA MET A 1 -6.00 28.12 -5.75
C MET A 1 -6.12 26.95 -6.74
N LYS A 2 -5.93 27.15 -8.07
CA LYS A 2 -6.01 26.06 -9.08
C LYS A 2 -4.94 24.96 -8.94
N VAL A 3 -3.73 25.30 -8.49
CA VAL A 3 -2.60 24.35 -8.30
C VAL A 3 -2.84 23.42 -7.10
N ILE A 4 -3.25 23.97 -5.95
CA ILE A 4 -3.51 23.21 -4.71
C ILE A 4 -4.58 22.13 -4.90
N ILE A 5 -5.62 22.41 -5.69
CA ILE A 5 -6.68 21.42 -5.98
C ILE A 5 -6.13 20.22 -6.76
N LEU A 6 -5.24 20.48 -7.72
CA LEU A 6 -4.61 19.42 -8.51
C LEU A 6 -3.62 18.60 -7.67
N GLU A 7 -2.82 19.25 -6.82
CA GLU A 7 -1.91 18.57 -5.89
C GLU A 7 -2.66 17.63 -4.94
N ASN A 8 -3.73 18.11 -4.31
CA ASN A 8 -4.59 17.29 -3.44
C ASN A 8 -5.24 16.13 -4.20
N PHE A 9 -5.67 16.37 -5.45
CA PHE A 9 -6.24 15.32 -6.29
C PHE A 9 -5.20 14.24 -6.60
N VAL A 10 -3.99 14.62 -7.03
CA VAL A 10 -2.89 13.69 -7.32
C VAL A 10 -2.51 12.89 -6.08
N GLU A 11 -2.37 13.54 -4.92
CA GLU A 11 -2.05 12.85 -3.66
C GLU A 11 -3.15 11.84 -3.26
N SER A 12 -4.42 12.24 -3.39
CA SER A 12 -5.55 11.35 -3.09
C SER A 12 -5.59 10.12 -4.01
N LYS A 13 -5.27 10.31 -5.30
CA LYS A 13 -5.20 9.24 -6.29
C LYS A 13 -4.06 8.27 -5.98
N LEU A 14 -2.88 8.81 -5.69
CA LEU A 14 -1.70 8.00 -5.34
C LEU A 14 -1.95 7.15 -4.07
N LYS A 15 -2.53 7.74 -3.02
CA LYS A 15 -2.88 7.00 -1.78
C LYS A 15 -3.82 5.84 -2.06
N LYS A 16 -4.85 6.07 -2.88
CA LYS A 16 -5.79 5.03 -3.30
C LYS A 16 -5.10 3.93 -4.09
N ASN A 17 -4.33 4.26 -5.13
CA ASN A 17 -3.63 3.28 -5.94
C ASN A 17 -2.63 2.45 -5.11
N LEU A 18 -1.92 3.08 -4.16
CA LEU A 18 -1.02 2.38 -3.25
C LEU A 18 -1.75 1.34 -2.39
N SER A 19 -2.92 1.67 -1.84
CA SER A 19 -3.73 0.68 -1.10
C SER A 19 -4.14 -0.53 -1.95
N ILE A 20 -4.51 -0.29 -3.22
CA ILE A 20 -4.88 -1.34 -4.17
C ILE A 20 -3.68 -2.24 -4.49
N VAL A 21 -2.51 -1.66 -4.75
CA VAL A 21 -1.29 -2.42 -5.04
C VAL A 21 -0.91 -3.32 -3.86
N LEU A 22 -0.92 -2.80 -2.63
CA LEU A 22 -0.61 -3.59 -1.44
C LEU A 22 -1.61 -4.72 -1.21
N PHE A 23 -2.90 -4.46 -1.46
CA PHE A 23 -3.95 -5.48 -1.45
C PHE A 23 -3.72 -6.57 -2.51
N LYS A 24 -3.34 -6.20 -3.73
CA LYS A 24 -3.04 -7.13 -4.83
C LYS A 24 -1.85 -8.03 -4.50
N TYR A 25 -0.76 -7.49 -3.96
CA TYR A 25 0.39 -8.30 -3.50
C TYR A 25 -0.06 -9.42 -2.55
N ARG A 26 -0.97 -9.11 -1.62
CA ARG A 26 -1.51 -10.11 -0.70
C ARG A 26 -2.35 -11.18 -1.43
N LEU A 27 -3.24 -10.76 -2.33
CA LEU A 27 -4.11 -11.68 -3.07
C LEU A 27 -3.34 -12.57 -4.05
N GLU A 28 -2.33 -12.03 -4.75
CA GLU A 28 -1.48 -12.78 -5.69
C GLU A 28 -0.67 -13.89 -5.02
N ASN A 29 -0.55 -13.86 -3.69
CA ASN A 29 0.17 -14.85 -2.88
C ASN A 29 -0.78 -15.72 -2.04
N ASP A 30 -2.10 -15.63 -2.25
CA ASP A 30 -3.12 -16.46 -1.59
C ASP A 30 -3.08 -16.46 -0.05
N ILE A 31 -2.65 -15.36 0.56
CA ILE A 31 -2.53 -15.21 2.01
C ILE A 31 -3.64 -14.35 2.62
N SER A 32 -4.07 -14.71 3.82
CA SER A 32 -5.05 -13.94 4.58
C SER A 32 -4.43 -12.65 5.15
N ARG A 33 -5.28 -11.66 5.46
CA ARG A 33 -4.81 -10.45 6.18
C ARG A 33 -4.19 -10.80 7.54
N LYS A 34 -4.70 -11.81 8.23
CA LYS A 34 -4.17 -12.22 9.54
C LYS A 34 -2.75 -12.75 9.42
N GLU A 35 -2.49 -13.58 8.42
CA GLU A 35 -1.15 -14.12 8.14
C GLU A 35 -0.19 -13.00 7.73
N LEU A 36 -0.59 -12.16 6.77
CA LEU A 36 0.28 -11.06 6.32
C LEU A 36 0.58 -10.08 7.46
N ALA A 37 -0.41 -9.70 8.27
CA ALA A 37 -0.19 -8.81 9.42
C ALA A 37 0.82 -9.39 10.41
N SER A 38 0.76 -10.71 10.65
CA SER A 38 1.73 -11.43 11.48
C SER A 38 3.14 -11.37 10.88
N HIS A 39 3.29 -11.68 9.59
CA HIS A 39 4.59 -11.64 8.89
C HIS A 39 5.20 -10.24 8.83
N LEU A 40 4.39 -9.22 8.60
CA LEU A 40 4.82 -7.83 8.60
C LEU A 40 5.02 -7.28 10.02
N ASN A 41 4.67 -8.03 11.08
CA ASN A 41 4.68 -7.57 12.46
C ASN A 41 3.96 -6.21 12.62
N ILE A 42 2.70 -6.16 12.18
CA ILE A 42 1.76 -5.04 12.36
C ILE A 42 0.41 -5.59 12.82
N SER A 43 -0.46 -4.73 13.36
CA SER A 43 -1.80 -5.19 13.75
C SER A 43 -2.66 -5.53 12.53
N LEU A 44 -3.58 -6.49 12.68
CA LEU A 44 -4.59 -6.80 11.66
C LEU A 44 -5.42 -5.57 11.29
N ASN A 45 -5.75 -4.73 12.28
CA ASN A 45 -6.49 -3.49 12.06
C ASN A 45 -5.70 -2.51 11.19
N THR A 46 -4.38 -2.36 11.45
CA THR A 46 -3.49 -1.54 10.63
C THR A 46 -3.46 -2.02 9.19
N LEU A 47 -3.26 -3.33 8.97
CA LEU A 47 -3.26 -3.88 7.61
C LEU A 47 -4.60 -3.67 6.90
N THR A 48 -5.71 -3.93 7.60
CA THR A 48 -7.07 -3.76 7.05
C THR A 48 -7.35 -2.31 6.69
N SER A 49 -6.96 -1.36 7.54
CA SER A 49 -7.08 0.08 7.29
C SER A 49 -6.27 0.51 6.06
N ILE A 50 -5.04 -0.01 5.90
CA ILE A 50 -4.19 0.26 4.74
C ILE A 50 -4.82 -0.29 3.46
N GLU A 51 -5.20 -1.58 3.43
CA GLU A 51 -5.75 -2.20 2.22
C GLU A 51 -7.11 -1.62 1.81
N ASN A 52 -7.88 -1.07 2.75
CA ASN A 52 -9.14 -0.37 2.46
C ASN A 52 -8.94 1.11 2.09
N GLY A 53 -7.70 1.61 2.05
CA GLY A 53 -7.39 3.00 1.73
C GLY A 53 -7.75 4.02 2.83
N LEU A 54 -8.01 3.55 4.04
CA LEU A 54 -8.36 4.39 5.20
C LEU A 54 -7.13 4.99 5.88
N SER A 55 -5.95 4.39 5.70
CA SER A 55 -4.69 4.94 6.18
C SER A 55 -3.56 4.71 5.18
N THR A 56 -2.59 5.61 5.18
CA THR A 56 -1.38 5.48 4.34
C THR A 56 -0.35 4.63 5.08
N PRO A 57 0.27 3.63 4.43
CA PRO A 57 1.35 2.86 5.03
C PRO A 57 2.55 3.76 5.35
N SER A 58 3.18 3.54 6.50
CA SER A 58 4.47 4.17 6.82
C SER A 58 5.58 3.63 5.91
N LEU A 59 6.69 4.36 5.80
CA LEU A 59 7.88 3.89 5.09
C LEU A 59 8.39 2.54 5.65
N ASN A 60 8.35 2.36 6.98
CA ASN A 60 8.71 1.10 7.62
C ASN A 60 7.77 -0.05 7.19
N THR A 61 6.47 0.21 7.09
CA THR A 61 5.49 -0.76 6.57
C THR A 61 5.82 -1.12 5.12
N LEU A 62 6.16 -0.14 4.27
CA LEU A 62 6.57 -0.40 2.89
C LEU A 62 7.86 -1.25 2.80
N PHE A 63 8.84 -1.03 3.68
CA PHE A 63 10.03 -1.90 3.77
C PHE A 63 9.66 -3.33 4.14
N LYS A 64 8.74 -3.51 5.10
CA LYS A 64 8.27 -4.85 5.49
C LYS A 64 7.59 -5.56 4.32
N TYR A 65 6.74 -4.86 3.56
CA TYR A 65 6.15 -5.38 2.32
C TYR A 65 7.22 -5.76 1.31
N ALA A 66 8.17 -4.86 1.03
CA ALA A 66 9.24 -5.09 0.08
C ALA A 66 10.06 -6.34 0.44
N ASN A 67 10.43 -6.48 1.71
CA ASN A 67 11.19 -7.64 2.19
C ASN A 67 10.37 -8.93 2.10
N TYR A 68 9.10 -8.91 2.51
CA TYR A 68 8.25 -10.11 2.52
C TYR A 68 7.96 -10.63 1.09
N PHE A 69 7.68 -9.74 0.14
CA PHE A 69 7.39 -10.09 -1.25
C PHE A 69 8.62 -10.09 -2.16
N ASN A 70 9.83 -10.08 -1.59
CA ASN A 70 11.10 -10.08 -2.32
C ASN A 70 11.14 -9.03 -3.47
N THR A 71 10.76 -7.79 -3.14
CA THR A 71 10.69 -6.67 -4.07
C THR A 71 11.32 -5.42 -3.47
N THR A 72 11.13 -4.25 -4.09
CA THR A 72 11.61 -2.96 -3.58
C THR A 72 10.46 -1.97 -3.42
N ILE A 73 10.62 -1.00 -2.52
CA ILE A 73 9.66 0.10 -2.36
C ILE A 73 9.47 0.83 -3.69
N SER A 74 10.54 1.04 -4.46
CA SER A 74 10.48 1.68 -5.78
C SER A 74 9.56 0.95 -6.75
N ILE A 75 9.56 -0.39 -6.75
CA ILE A 75 8.64 -1.19 -7.58
C ILE A 75 7.20 -1.04 -7.10
N ILE A 76 6.96 -1.06 -5.79
CA ILE A 76 5.63 -0.87 -5.20
C ILE A 76 5.06 0.50 -5.59
N LEU A 77 5.86 1.56 -5.46
CA LEU A 77 5.44 2.93 -5.81
C LEU A 77 5.21 3.09 -7.30
N LYS A 78 6.10 2.54 -8.14
CA LYS A 78 5.93 2.55 -9.61
C LYS A 78 4.61 1.90 -10.02
N ARG A 79 4.22 0.78 -9.38
CA ARG A 79 2.91 0.13 -9.62
C ARG A 79 1.75 1.04 -9.22
N ALA A 80 1.88 1.78 -8.11
CA ALA A 80 0.84 2.72 -7.66
C ALA A 80 0.70 3.95 -8.57
N GLU A 81 1.78 4.36 -9.24
CA GLU A 81 1.76 5.46 -10.21
C GLU A 81 1.16 5.05 -11.57
N SER A 82 1.32 3.79 -11.98
CA SER A 82 0.93 3.30 -13.33
C SER A 82 -0.58 3.03 -13.55
N ASP A 83 -1.45 3.36 -12.59
CA ASP A 83 -2.92 3.16 -12.68
C ASP A 83 -3.40 1.70 -12.93
N GLU A 84 -2.56 0.67 -12.72
CA GLU A 84 -2.95 -0.74 -12.86
C GLU A 84 -3.71 -1.33 -11.68
#